data_AF-A0A1M6D813-F1
#
_entry.id   AF-A0A1M6D813-F1
#
_cell.length_a   1.000
_cell.length_b   1.000
_cell.length_c   1.000
_cell.angle_alpha   90.00
_cell.angle_beta   90.00
_cell.angle_gamma   90.00
#
_symmetry.space_group_name_H-M   'P 1'
#
loop_
_entity.id
_entity.type
_entity.pdbx_description
1 polymer ?
#
loop_
_entity_poly.entity_id
_entity_poly.type
_entity_poly.pdbx_seq_one_letter_code
_entity_poly.pdbx_strand_id
1 'polypeptide(L)'
;MKKIIFSVIVMTILAFGQANAQNAQQHLNSAIQSEGNIRDGVIAAKNAVNQLTKEIVIIGNPNAVLFNNKMFEQVNTVQNNVDDTDYFVNEAKDVSVISFTTQAINTLTADLINLNDELIGLTYQIEEALSNNNNNATLNYLSQVTNVLNAQDNKAVEVINAIQSLKQTIKLFNVCVQTADYQGNPVSGSDLHGFWAQNLTTGEYIYPTNQDGNCFENLPGGTYRFDSYDGYWSGTSSSDVTLSESLENSEGVIIVNLTYWSE
;
A
#
# COMPACT_ATOMS: atom_id res chain seq x y z
N MET A 1 -57.04 8.89 13.65
CA MET A 1 -56.76 8.96 12.19
C MET A 1 -55.30 9.34 12.00
N LYS A 2 -54.56 8.48 11.28
CA LYS A 2 -53.43 8.73 10.35
C LYS A 2 -52.24 9.59 10.83
N LYS A 3 -51.07 8.97 11.10
CA LYS A 3 -49.85 8.77 10.25
C LYS A 3 -48.99 10.06 10.21
N ILE A 4 -47.67 10.03 10.48
CA ILE A 4 -46.53 9.53 9.67
C ILE A 4 -45.30 9.53 10.62
N ILE A 5 -44.72 8.43 11.13
CA ILE A 5 -43.66 7.51 10.64
C ILE A 5 -42.49 8.11 9.82
N PHE A 6 -41.26 7.78 10.24
CA PHE A 6 -39.95 7.80 9.56
C PHE A 6 -39.09 9.06 9.68
N SER A 7 -38.12 9.00 10.59
CA SER A 7 -36.81 9.67 10.49
C SER A 7 -35.80 8.95 11.38
N VAL A 8 -35.51 7.69 11.04
CA VAL A 8 -34.29 6.98 11.43
C VAL A 8 -33.91 6.18 10.18
N ILE A 9 -32.62 6.10 9.86
CA ILE A 9 -31.99 5.55 8.63
C ILE A 9 -31.63 6.65 7.61
N VAL A 10 -30.66 7.51 7.98
CA VAL A 10 -29.56 7.95 7.09
C VAL A 10 -28.32 8.16 7.97
N MET A 11 -27.90 7.14 8.72
CA MET A 11 -26.66 7.19 9.51
C MET A 11 -25.99 5.81 9.49
N THR A 12 -26.03 5.16 8.33
CA THR A 12 -25.58 3.77 8.15
C THR A 12 -25.03 3.54 6.74
N ILE A 13 -24.68 4.59 5.99
CA ILE A 13 -23.96 4.47 4.71
C ILE A 13 -22.65 5.26 4.76
N LEU A 14 -22.58 6.33 5.56
CA LEU A 14 -21.43 7.25 5.64
C LEU A 14 -20.25 6.71 6.46
N ALA A 15 -20.49 5.87 7.48
CA ALA A 15 -19.42 5.25 8.27
C ALA A 15 -18.73 4.07 7.56
N PHE A 16 -19.34 3.52 6.51
CA PHE A 16 -18.83 2.31 5.85
C PHE A 16 -17.72 2.63 4.84
N GLY A 17 -17.79 3.74 4.12
CA GLY A 17 -16.76 4.12 3.14
C GLY A 17 -15.38 4.36 3.76
N GLN A 18 -15.32 5.15 4.85
CA GLN A 18 -14.07 5.42 5.57
C GLN A 18 -13.55 4.18 6.32
N ALA A 19 -14.43 3.42 6.98
CA ALA A 19 -14.03 2.17 7.63
C ALA A 19 -13.45 1.18 6.61
N ASN A 20 -14.09 1.01 5.45
CA ASN A 20 -13.64 0.08 4.41
C ASN A 20 -12.31 0.50 3.77
N ALA A 21 -12.12 1.79 3.47
CA ALA A 21 -10.85 2.28 2.95
C ALA A 21 -9.71 2.18 3.99
N GLN A 22 -9.99 2.48 5.26
CA GLN A 22 -9.04 2.28 6.35
C GLN A 22 -8.69 0.80 6.54
N ASN A 23 -9.67 -0.09 6.43
CA ASN A 23 -9.47 -1.54 6.50
C ASN A 23 -8.63 -2.05 5.31
N ALA A 24 -8.89 -1.58 4.08
CA ALA A 24 -8.08 -1.94 2.91
C ALA A 24 -6.61 -1.56 3.10
N GLN A 25 -6.35 -0.33 3.56
CA GLN A 25 -5.00 0.16 3.84
C GLN A 25 -4.31 -0.64 4.97
N GLN A 26 -5.07 -1.07 5.98
CA GLN A 26 -4.55 -1.92 7.06
C GLN A 26 -4.13 -3.30 6.56
N HIS A 27 -4.96 -3.95 5.73
CA HIS A 27 -4.60 -5.23 5.11
C HIS A 27 -3.34 -5.09 4.24
N LEU A 28 -3.23 -4.04 3.43
CA LEU A 28 -2.02 -3.78 2.65
C LEU A 28 -0.78 -3.51 3.53
N ASN A 29 -0.94 -2.91 4.72
CA ASN A 29 0.17 -2.79 5.68
C ASN A 29 0.58 -4.16 6.26
N SER A 30 -0.38 -5.04 6.55
CA SER A 30 -0.09 -6.40 6.99
C SER A 30 0.68 -7.19 5.92
N ALA A 31 0.31 -7.05 4.65
CA ALA A 31 1.06 -7.65 3.54
C ALA A 31 2.50 -7.11 3.46
N ILE A 32 2.71 -5.80 3.61
CA ILE A 32 4.06 -5.20 3.70
C ILE A 32 4.86 -5.78 4.87
N GLN A 33 4.22 -6.00 6.02
CA GLN A 33 4.88 -6.59 7.18
C GLN A 33 5.31 -8.05 6.91
N SER A 34 4.48 -8.84 6.24
CA SER A 34 4.82 -10.21 5.83
C SER A 34 6.08 -10.24 4.96
N GLU A 35 6.17 -9.35 3.96
CA GLU A 35 7.39 -9.21 3.16
C GLU A 35 8.59 -8.72 3.98
N GLY A 36 8.37 -7.87 4.99
CA GLY A 36 9.40 -7.48 5.95
C GLY A 36 9.99 -8.67 6.70
N ASN A 37 9.15 -9.61 7.13
CA ASN A 37 9.59 -10.83 7.82
C ASN A 37 10.46 -11.73 6.92
N ILE A 38 10.15 -11.81 5.61
CA ILE A 38 10.98 -12.53 4.63
C ILE A 38 12.40 -11.97 4.60
N ARG A 39 12.53 -10.64 4.62
CA ARG A 39 13.83 -9.95 4.59
C ARG A 39 14.63 -10.19 5.87
N ASP A 40 13.96 -10.18 7.03
CA ASP A 40 14.59 -10.54 8.31
C ASP A 40 15.11 -11.99 8.30
N GLY A 41 14.32 -12.91 7.73
CA GLY A 41 14.72 -14.30 7.49
C GLY A 41 15.94 -14.43 6.57
N VAL A 42 16.00 -13.64 5.49
CA VAL A 42 17.18 -13.58 4.59
C VAL A 42 18.43 -13.16 5.37
N ILE A 43 18.34 -12.17 6.25
CA ILE A 43 19.48 -11.73 7.07
C ILE A 43 19.97 -12.88 7.96
N ALA A 44 19.06 -13.60 8.62
CA ALA A 44 19.41 -14.75 9.45
C ALA A 44 20.06 -15.88 8.63
N ALA A 45 19.53 -16.19 7.46
CA ALA A 45 20.08 -17.18 6.54
C ALA A 45 21.49 -16.81 6.05
N LYS A 46 21.71 -15.55 5.65
CA LYS A 46 23.04 -15.06 5.22
C LYS A 46 24.07 -15.13 6.35
N ASN A 47 23.66 -14.91 7.59
CA ASN A 47 24.54 -15.10 8.75
C ASN A 47 24.98 -16.57 8.90
N ALA A 48 24.08 -17.53 8.64
CA ALA A 48 24.41 -18.95 8.64
C ALA A 48 25.38 -19.32 7.50
N VAL A 49 25.20 -18.77 6.29
CA VAL A 49 26.14 -18.93 5.16
C VAL A 49 27.54 -18.43 5.55
N ASN A 50 27.62 -17.23 6.13
CA ASN A 50 28.89 -16.64 6.56
C ASN A 50 29.57 -17.47 7.66
N GLN A 51 28.78 -18.01 8.59
CA GLN A 51 29.27 -18.87 9.66
C GLN A 51 29.86 -20.17 9.10
N LEU A 52 29.11 -20.88 8.25
CA LEU A 52 29.60 -22.13 7.65
C LEU A 52 30.85 -21.89 6.79
N THR A 53 30.92 -20.78 6.05
CA THR A 53 32.11 -20.39 5.29
C THR A 53 33.35 -20.27 6.20
N LYS A 54 33.21 -19.63 7.37
CA LYS A 54 34.32 -19.52 8.34
C LYS A 54 34.70 -20.87 8.92
N GLU A 55 33.72 -21.72 9.20
CA GLU A 55 33.97 -23.06 9.75
C GLU A 55 34.74 -23.95 8.78
N ILE A 56 34.48 -23.83 7.47
CA ILE A 56 35.21 -24.53 6.41
C ILE A 56 36.63 -23.98 6.26
N VAL A 57 36.79 -22.66 6.18
CA VAL A 57 38.07 -22.03 5.79
C VAL A 57 39.05 -21.89 6.96
N ILE A 58 38.55 -21.63 8.17
CA ILE A 58 39.40 -21.24 9.31
C ILE A 58 39.42 -22.34 10.38
N ILE A 59 38.24 -22.86 10.75
CA ILE A 59 38.10 -23.72 11.93
C ILE A 59 38.37 -25.20 11.57
N GLY A 60 38.05 -25.60 10.35
CA GLY A 60 38.19 -26.99 9.89
C GLY A 60 37.13 -27.94 10.49
N ASN A 61 36.04 -27.40 11.02
CA ASN A 61 34.95 -28.19 11.64
C ASN A 61 33.57 -27.62 11.22
N PRO A 62 33.12 -27.88 9.99
CA PRO A 62 31.86 -27.36 9.44
C PRO A 62 30.62 -27.90 10.16
N ASN A 63 29.70 -27.01 10.52
CA ASN A 63 28.42 -27.37 11.13
C ASN A 63 27.28 -27.33 10.10
N ALA A 64 27.18 -28.41 9.31
CA ALA A 64 26.14 -28.57 8.29
C ALA A 64 24.71 -28.49 8.87
N VAL A 65 24.49 -29.03 10.07
CA VAL A 65 23.17 -29.10 10.71
C VAL A 65 22.64 -27.70 11.01
N LEU A 66 23.47 -26.82 11.57
CA LEU A 66 23.06 -25.45 11.87
C LEU A 66 22.73 -24.68 10.58
N PHE A 67 23.55 -24.84 9.54
CA PHE A 67 23.31 -24.22 8.23
C PHE A 67 21.99 -24.71 7.63
N ASN A 68 21.79 -26.02 7.54
CA ASN A 68 20.58 -26.63 6.95
C ASN A 68 19.32 -26.16 7.69
N ASN A 69 19.32 -26.18 9.02
CA ASN A 69 18.19 -25.70 9.81
C ASN A 69 17.81 -24.26 9.47
N LYS A 70 18.81 -23.39 9.28
CA LYS A 70 18.56 -21.98 8.94
C LYS A 70 18.08 -21.78 7.51
N MET A 71 18.52 -22.61 6.55
CA MET A 71 17.98 -22.57 5.18
C MET A 71 16.52 -23.02 5.14
N PHE A 72 16.17 -24.11 5.83
CA PHE A 72 14.79 -24.59 5.87
C PHE A 72 13.86 -23.68 6.69
N GLU A 73 14.36 -23.04 7.74
CA GLU A 73 13.64 -21.96 8.43
C GLU A 73 13.32 -20.80 7.47
N GLN A 74 14.27 -20.42 6.61
CA GLN A 74 14.04 -19.39 5.60
C GLN A 74 13.03 -19.83 4.54
N VAL A 75 13.10 -21.07 4.06
CA VAL A 75 12.12 -21.63 3.12
C VAL A 75 10.71 -21.53 3.69
N ASN A 76 10.52 -21.95 4.95
CA ASN A 76 9.23 -21.85 5.64
C ASN A 76 8.79 -20.40 5.86
N THR A 77 9.74 -19.51 6.18
CA THR A 77 9.48 -18.07 6.32
C THR A 77 8.92 -17.50 5.01
N VAL A 78 9.55 -17.80 3.88
CA VAL A 78 9.06 -17.37 2.56
C VAL A 78 7.68 -17.93 2.26
N GLN A 79 7.45 -19.24 2.44
CA GLN A 79 6.16 -19.86 2.15
C GLN A 79 5.02 -19.22 2.96
N ASN A 80 5.16 -19.16 4.28
CA ASN A 80 4.12 -18.64 5.15
C ASN A 80 3.82 -17.16 4.87
N ASN A 81 4.87 -16.34 4.67
CA ASN A 81 4.66 -14.91 4.48
C ASN A 81 4.19 -14.56 3.06
N VAL A 82 4.53 -15.35 2.04
CA VAL A 82 3.93 -15.23 0.70
C VAL A 82 2.43 -15.54 0.76
N ASP A 83 2.04 -16.62 1.42
CA ASP A 83 0.62 -16.98 1.59
C ASP A 83 -0.13 -15.86 2.34
N ASP A 84 0.46 -15.30 3.40
CA ASP A 84 -0.10 -14.17 4.13
C ASP A 84 -0.20 -12.90 3.27
N THR A 85 0.83 -12.59 2.47
CA THR A 85 0.82 -11.45 1.53
C THR A 85 -0.34 -11.58 0.55
N ASP A 86 -0.45 -12.73 -0.13
CA ASP A 86 -1.51 -12.99 -1.09
C ASP A 86 -2.90 -12.95 -0.43
N TYR A 87 -3.04 -13.48 0.78
CA TYR A 87 -4.27 -13.41 1.58
C TYR A 87 -4.66 -11.95 1.87
N PHE A 88 -3.75 -11.17 2.47
CA PHE A 88 -4.07 -9.80 2.87
C PHE A 88 -4.31 -8.87 1.68
N VAL A 89 -3.62 -9.06 0.56
CA VAL A 89 -3.86 -8.27 -0.65
C VAL A 89 -5.24 -8.59 -1.25
N ASN A 90 -5.71 -9.84 -1.16
CA ASN A 90 -7.07 -10.20 -1.56
C ASN A 90 -8.13 -9.64 -0.60
N GLU A 91 -7.92 -9.72 0.72
CA GLU A 91 -8.82 -9.09 1.69
C GLU A 91 -8.93 -7.58 1.43
N ALA A 92 -7.80 -6.91 1.18
CA ALA A 92 -7.79 -5.49 0.82
C ALA A 92 -8.61 -5.20 -0.44
N LYS A 93 -8.56 -6.10 -1.44
CA LYS A 93 -9.32 -5.98 -2.67
C LYS A 93 -10.82 -6.12 -2.42
N ASP A 94 -11.21 -7.06 -1.59
CA ASP A 94 -12.62 -7.34 -1.30
C ASP A 94 -13.27 -6.21 -0.49
N VAL A 95 -12.52 -5.54 0.38
CA VAL A 95 -13.05 -4.40 1.16
C VAL A 95 -12.85 -3.04 0.50
N SER A 96 -12.00 -2.91 -0.53
CA SER A 96 -11.73 -1.63 -1.18
C SER A 96 -12.92 -1.14 -2.01
N VAL A 97 -13.25 0.15 -1.90
CA VAL A 97 -14.24 0.81 -2.75
C VAL A 97 -13.69 1.17 -4.14
N ILE A 98 -12.36 1.28 -4.27
CA ILE A 98 -11.66 1.44 -5.56
C ILE A 98 -11.23 0.05 -6.02
N SER A 99 -11.75 -0.40 -7.15
CA SER A 99 -11.35 -1.68 -7.73
C SER A 99 -9.88 -1.69 -8.15
N PHE A 100 -9.18 -2.77 -7.86
CA PHE A 100 -7.81 -2.99 -8.31
C PHE A 100 -7.54 -4.48 -8.59
N THR A 101 -6.37 -4.76 -9.17
CA THR A 101 -5.91 -6.12 -9.51
C THR A 101 -4.75 -6.52 -8.61
N THR A 102 -4.69 -7.80 -8.25
CA THR A 102 -3.60 -8.40 -7.48
C THR A 102 -2.54 -9.06 -8.36
N GLN A 103 -2.75 -9.13 -9.68
CA GLN A 103 -1.98 -9.99 -10.59
C GLN A 103 -0.48 -9.73 -10.57
N ALA A 104 -0.07 -8.45 -10.53
CA ALA A 104 1.36 -8.09 -10.46
C ALA A 104 2.01 -8.59 -9.16
N ILE A 105 1.28 -8.48 -8.03
CA ILE A 105 1.75 -8.96 -6.73
C ILE A 105 1.83 -10.49 -6.72
N ASN A 106 0.78 -11.19 -7.18
CA ASN A 106 0.77 -12.66 -7.27
C ASN A 106 1.90 -13.22 -8.15
N THR A 107 2.30 -12.48 -9.20
CA THR A 107 3.43 -12.88 -10.04
C THR A 107 4.75 -12.79 -9.25
N LEU A 108 4.96 -11.71 -8.50
CA LEU A 108 6.16 -11.51 -7.70
C LEU A 108 6.24 -12.49 -6.52
N THR A 109 5.11 -12.80 -5.88
CA THR A 109 5.07 -13.79 -4.79
C THR A 109 5.26 -15.22 -5.30
N ALA A 110 4.78 -15.55 -6.51
CA ALA A 110 5.13 -16.82 -7.16
C ALA A 110 6.64 -16.93 -7.46
N ASP A 111 7.30 -15.84 -7.88
CA ASP A 111 8.75 -15.82 -8.05
C ASP A 111 9.51 -16.09 -6.74
N LEU A 112 9.04 -15.59 -5.59
CA LEU A 112 9.60 -15.89 -4.27
C LEU A 112 9.54 -17.38 -3.94
N ILE A 113 8.42 -18.04 -4.25
CA ILE A 113 8.26 -19.49 -4.06
C ILE A 113 9.22 -20.26 -4.98
N ASN A 114 9.38 -19.85 -6.24
CA ASN A 114 10.34 -20.50 -7.14
C ASN A 114 11.80 -20.41 -6.63
N LEU A 115 12.17 -19.29 -5.98
CA LEU A 115 13.50 -19.14 -5.35
C LEU A 115 13.70 -20.09 -4.16
N ASN A 116 12.64 -20.52 -3.48
CA ASN A 116 12.76 -21.55 -2.44
C ASN A 116 13.20 -22.90 -3.00
N ASP A 117 12.70 -23.30 -4.17
CA ASP A 117 13.09 -24.56 -4.79
C ASP A 117 14.59 -24.60 -5.10
N GLU A 118 15.13 -23.47 -5.58
CA GLU A 118 16.57 -23.30 -5.80
C GLU A 118 17.36 -23.36 -4.48
N LEU A 119 16.87 -22.67 -3.44
CA LEU A 119 17.50 -22.69 -2.12
C LEU A 119 17.55 -24.10 -1.51
N ILE A 120 16.47 -24.86 -1.62
CA ILE A 120 16.38 -26.25 -1.17
C ILE A 120 17.41 -27.12 -1.93
N GLY A 121 17.43 -27.00 -3.26
CA GLY A 121 18.36 -27.75 -4.11
C GLY A 121 19.83 -27.50 -3.73
N LEU A 122 20.22 -26.23 -3.57
CA LEU A 122 21.56 -25.85 -3.16
C LEU A 122 21.90 -26.32 -1.74
N THR A 123 20.93 -26.31 -0.83
CA THR A 123 21.11 -26.80 0.55
C THR A 123 21.48 -28.28 0.56
N TYR A 124 20.79 -29.11 -0.23
CA TYR A 124 21.14 -30.53 -0.36
C TYR A 124 22.50 -30.75 -1.02
N GLN A 125 22.86 -29.95 -2.04
CA GLN A 125 24.19 -30.04 -2.68
C GLN A 125 25.32 -29.69 -1.71
N ILE A 126 25.10 -28.74 -0.79
CA ILE A 126 26.05 -28.40 0.27
C ILE A 126 26.23 -29.57 1.25
N GLU A 127 25.12 -30.17 1.69
CA GLU A 127 25.17 -31.33 2.59
C GLU A 127 25.93 -32.51 1.97
N GLU A 128 25.63 -32.83 0.71
CA GLU A 128 26.34 -33.87 -0.04
C GLU A 128 27.83 -33.54 -0.18
N ALA A 129 28.18 -32.32 -0.57
CA ALA A 129 29.57 -31.89 -0.73
C ALA A 129 30.35 -31.97 0.59
N LEU A 130 29.75 -31.56 1.71
CA LEU A 130 30.34 -31.68 3.04
C LEU A 130 30.55 -33.13 3.45
N SER A 131 29.57 -34.01 3.20
CA SER A 131 29.70 -35.46 3.49
C SER A 131 30.86 -36.12 2.73
N ASN A 132 31.16 -35.60 1.53
CA ASN A 132 32.26 -36.04 0.68
C ASN A 132 33.59 -35.30 0.97
N ASN A 133 33.67 -34.49 2.02
CA ASN A 133 34.82 -33.63 2.35
C ASN A 133 35.25 -32.69 1.19
N ASN A 134 34.31 -32.30 0.33
CA ASN A 134 34.57 -31.45 -0.83
C ASN A 134 34.32 -29.97 -0.49
N ASN A 135 35.29 -29.37 0.19
CA ASN A 135 35.21 -27.97 0.64
C ASN A 135 35.12 -26.97 -0.53
N ASN A 136 35.80 -27.24 -1.65
CA ASN A 136 35.77 -26.35 -2.82
C ASN A 136 34.38 -26.29 -3.45
N ALA A 137 33.72 -27.44 -3.61
CA ALA A 137 32.34 -27.49 -4.10
C ALA A 137 31.39 -26.80 -3.11
N THR A 138 31.55 -27.08 -1.82
CA THR A 138 30.74 -26.45 -0.75
C THR A 138 30.82 -24.93 -0.80
N LEU A 139 32.02 -24.35 -0.89
CA LEU A 139 32.22 -22.90 -0.98
C LEU A 139 31.60 -22.31 -2.26
N ASN A 140 31.65 -23.03 -3.38
CA ASN A 140 30.99 -22.61 -4.62
C ASN A 140 29.46 -22.58 -4.46
N TYR A 141 28.87 -23.60 -3.83
CA TYR A 141 27.42 -23.64 -3.58
C TYR A 141 26.99 -22.56 -2.57
N LEU A 142 27.79 -22.26 -1.54
CA LEU A 142 27.50 -21.18 -0.58
C LEU A 142 27.43 -19.79 -1.26
N SER A 143 28.25 -19.56 -2.28
CA SER A 143 28.16 -18.36 -3.12
C SER A 143 26.83 -18.29 -3.87
N GLN A 144 26.37 -19.41 -4.43
CA GLN A 144 25.08 -19.49 -5.12
C GLN A 144 23.91 -19.30 -4.15
N VAL A 145 23.96 -19.91 -2.96
CA VAL A 145 22.97 -19.66 -1.90
C VAL A 145 22.89 -18.18 -1.56
N THR A 146 24.03 -17.49 -1.45
CA THR A 146 24.04 -16.04 -1.22
C THR A 146 23.32 -15.27 -2.33
N ASN A 147 23.47 -15.68 -3.59
CA ASN A 147 22.77 -15.06 -4.72
C ASN A 147 21.26 -15.28 -4.64
N VAL A 148 20.81 -16.49 -4.32
CA VAL A 148 19.38 -16.80 -4.12
C VAL A 148 18.79 -15.98 -2.98
N LEU A 149 19.48 -15.89 -1.84
CA LEU A 149 19.05 -15.10 -0.69
C LEU A 149 18.98 -13.60 -1.03
N ASN A 150 19.92 -13.07 -1.81
CA ASN A 150 19.84 -11.69 -2.30
C ASN A 150 18.66 -11.50 -3.27
N ALA A 151 18.38 -12.48 -4.14
CA ALA A 151 17.23 -12.43 -5.03
C ALA A 151 15.91 -12.44 -4.25
N GLN A 152 15.81 -13.22 -3.16
CA GLN A 152 14.65 -13.21 -2.26
C GLN A 152 14.45 -11.83 -1.60
N ASP A 153 15.51 -11.21 -1.05
CA ASP A 153 15.42 -9.86 -0.46
C ASP A 153 14.97 -8.81 -1.48
N ASN A 154 15.58 -8.82 -2.67
CA ASN A 154 15.22 -7.90 -3.75
C ASN A 154 13.75 -8.10 -4.19
N LYS A 155 13.31 -9.36 -4.33
CA LYS A 155 11.94 -9.66 -4.74
C LYS A 155 10.93 -9.24 -3.68
N ALA A 156 11.20 -9.45 -2.38
CA ALA A 156 10.37 -8.93 -1.31
C ALA A 156 10.26 -7.40 -1.33
N VAL A 157 11.36 -6.69 -1.66
CA VAL A 157 11.33 -5.23 -1.87
C VAL A 157 10.45 -4.84 -3.07
N GLU A 158 10.52 -5.58 -4.18
CA GLU A 158 9.64 -5.37 -5.33
C GLU A 158 8.16 -5.54 -4.96
N VAL A 159 7.82 -6.55 -4.16
CA VAL A 159 6.45 -6.77 -3.64
C VAL A 159 6.02 -5.60 -2.76
N ILE A 160 6.85 -5.17 -1.80
CA ILE A 160 6.56 -4.01 -0.94
C ILE A 160 6.28 -2.76 -1.78
N ASN A 161 7.10 -2.47 -2.78
CA ASN A 161 6.93 -1.30 -3.64
C ASN A 161 5.64 -1.37 -4.49
N ALA A 162 5.30 -2.56 -4.98
CA ALA A 162 4.03 -2.78 -5.68
C ALA A 162 2.83 -2.53 -4.76
N ILE A 163 2.88 -3.04 -3.52
CA ILE A 163 1.83 -2.81 -2.52
C ILE A 163 1.75 -1.32 -2.14
N GLN A 164 2.88 -0.62 -1.97
CA GLN A 164 2.89 0.82 -1.69
C GLN A 164 2.27 1.64 -2.83
N SER A 165 2.58 1.30 -4.08
CA SER A 165 1.97 1.95 -5.25
C SER A 165 0.46 1.70 -5.31
N LEU A 166 0.04 0.48 -4.95
CA LEU A 166 -1.37 0.14 -4.84
C LEU A 166 -2.07 0.94 -3.74
N LYS A 167 -1.45 1.08 -2.55
CA LYS A 167 -1.98 1.90 -1.45
C LYS A 167 -2.27 3.33 -1.88
N GLN A 168 -1.37 3.93 -2.66
CA GLN A 168 -1.57 5.28 -3.20
C GLN A 168 -2.73 5.32 -4.21
N THR A 169 -2.87 4.28 -5.02
CA THR A 169 -3.94 4.17 -6.03
C THR A 169 -5.33 4.07 -5.39
N ILE A 170 -5.46 3.37 -4.26
CA ILE A 170 -6.74 3.17 -3.59
C ILE A 170 -7.02 4.20 -2.48
N LYS A 171 -6.16 5.22 -2.33
CA LYS A 171 -6.35 6.24 -1.31
C LYS A 171 -7.54 7.13 -1.67
N LEU A 172 -8.32 7.45 -0.65
CA LEU A 172 -9.42 8.40 -0.70
C LEU A 172 -9.03 9.68 0.04
N PHE A 173 -9.50 10.80 -0.46
CA PHE A 173 -9.19 12.13 0.06
C PHE A 173 -10.46 12.85 0.50
N ASN A 174 -10.37 13.55 1.62
CA ASN A 174 -11.38 14.50 2.03
C ASN A 174 -10.94 15.89 1.56
N VAL A 175 -11.83 16.59 0.87
CA VAL A 175 -11.53 17.89 0.27
C VAL A 175 -12.58 18.90 0.71
N CYS A 176 -12.16 20.04 1.27
CA CYS A 176 -13.07 21.12 1.61
C CYS A 176 -12.75 22.36 0.77
N VAL A 177 -13.79 23.01 0.28
CA VAL A 177 -13.68 24.29 -0.40
C VAL A 177 -13.76 25.43 0.61
N GLN A 178 -12.84 26.37 0.47
CA GLN A 178 -12.83 27.63 1.20
C GLN A 178 -12.90 28.78 0.19
N THR A 179 -13.83 29.70 0.40
CA THR A 179 -13.86 30.97 -0.33
C THR A 179 -12.82 31.93 0.23
N ALA A 180 -12.05 32.56 -0.64
CA ALA A 180 -11.00 33.50 -0.28
C ALA A 180 -11.09 34.80 -1.09
N ASP A 181 -10.59 35.92 -0.57
CA ASP A 181 -10.42 37.14 -1.34
C ASP A 181 -9.23 37.04 -2.32
N TYR A 182 -8.98 38.10 -3.10
CA TYR A 182 -7.87 38.16 -4.06
C TYR A 182 -6.47 38.12 -3.40
N GLN A 183 -6.39 38.29 -2.09
CA GLN A 183 -5.17 38.19 -1.28
C GLN A 183 -5.02 36.81 -0.63
N GLY A 184 -6.00 35.92 -0.79
CA GLY A 184 -6.04 34.59 -0.20
C GLY A 184 -6.57 34.53 1.23
N ASN A 185 -7.15 35.62 1.76
CA ASN A 185 -7.77 35.59 3.09
C ASN A 185 -9.17 34.94 3.01
N PRO A 186 -9.56 34.09 3.97
CA PRO A 186 -10.88 33.49 3.98
C PRO A 186 -11.99 34.55 4.06
N VAL A 187 -13.02 34.41 3.21
CA VAL A 187 -14.22 35.25 3.21
C VAL A 187 -15.47 34.38 3.18
N SER A 188 -16.62 34.92 3.61
CA SER A 188 -17.89 34.21 3.54
C SER A 188 -18.53 34.38 2.17
N GLY A 189 -18.82 33.26 1.48
CA GLY A 189 -19.61 33.23 0.25
C GLY A 189 -21.11 33.05 0.53
N SER A 190 -21.71 33.88 1.38
CA SER A 190 -23.08 33.65 1.89
C SER A 190 -24.20 33.75 0.85
N ASP A 191 -23.92 34.28 -0.35
CA ASP A 191 -24.86 34.34 -1.49
C ASP A 191 -24.66 33.18 -2.50
N LEU A 192 -23.65 32.31 -2.29
CA LEU A 192 -23.42 31.14 -3.15
C LEU A 192 -24.46 30.04 -2.88
N HIS A 193 -24.77 29.25 -3.91
CA HIS A 193 -25.75 28.16 -3.83
C HIS A 193 -25.12 26.77 -3.65
N GLY A 194 -23.88 26.73 -3.17
CA GLY A 194 -23.11 25.51 -2.89
C GLY A 194 -21.94 25.34 -3.85
N PHE A 195 -21.28 24.19 -3.73
CA PHE A 195 -20.08 23.85 -4.50
C PHE A 195 -20.28 22.54 -5.27
N TRP A 196 -19.44 22.34 -6.28
CA TRP A 196 -19.36 21.08 -6.98
C TRP A 196 -17.90 20.79 -7.36
N ALA A 197 -17.62 19.51 -7.56
CA ALA A 197 -16.37 19.03 -8.11
C ALA A 197 -16.65 18.23 -9.38
N GLN A 198 -15.84 18.35 -10.41
CA GLN A 198 -15.91 17.51 -11.61
C GLN A 198 -14.63 16.72 -11.74
N ASN A 199 -14.72 15.39 -11.78
CA ASN A 199 -13.58 14.55 -12.11
C ASN A 199 -13.22 14.76 -13.58
N LEU A 200 -12.02 15.27 -13.86
CA LEU A 200 -11.63 15.63 -15.23
C LEU A 200 -11.30 14.40 -16.11
N THR A 201 -11.12 13.23 -15.51
CA THR A 201 -10.91 11.98 -16.25
C THR A 201 -12.24 11.35 -16.68
N THR A 202 -13.21 11.28 -15.77
CA THR A 202 -14.50 10.62 -16.03
C THR A 202 -15.60 11.58 -16.51
N GLY A 203 -15.44 12.88 -16.25
CA GLY A 203 -16.45 13.92 -16.49
C GLY A 203 -17.57 13.97 -15.44
N GLU A 204 -17.53 13.09 -14.43
CA GLU A 204 -18.54 12.98 -13.39
C GLU A 204 -18.57 14.20 -12.45
N TYR A 205 -19.77 14.69 -12.16
CA TYR A 205 -19.99 15.75 -11.18
C TYR A 205 -20.29 15.14 -9.81
N ILE A 206 -19.62 15.67 -8.81
CA ILE A 206 -19.68 15.24 -7.41
C ILE A 206 -20.07 16.45 -6.57
N TYR A 207 -20.85 16.20 -5.53
CA TYR A 207 -21.41 17.24 -4.67
C TYR A 207 -20.93 17.05 -3.23
N PRO A 208 -20.81 18.15 -2.46
CA PRO A 208 -20.47 18.10 -1.05
C PRO A 208 -21.43 17.21 -0.26
N THR A 209 -20.89 16.48 0.72
CA THR A 209 -21.65 15.54 1.56
C THR A 209 -21.89 16.06 2.98
N ASN A 210 -21.14 17.07 3.41
CA ASN A 210 -21.27 17.64 4.75
C ASN A 210 -22.46 18.62 4.86
N GLN A 211 -22.89 18.86 6.10
CA GLN A 211 -24.00 19.76 6.40
C GLN A 211 -23.75 21.19 5.93
N ASP A 212 -22.50 21.65 5.97
CA ASP A 212 -22.12 23.01 5.55
C ASP A 212 -22.00 23.15 4.02
N GLY A 213 -22.15 22.05 3.28
CA GLY A 213 -22.25 22.06 1.82
C GLY A 213 -20.98 22.47 1.09
N ASN A 214 -19.80 22.29 1.70
CA ASN A 214 -18.50 22.70 1.15
C ASN A 214 -17.40 21.63 1.20
N CYS A 215 -17.66 20.47 1.80
CA CYS A 215 -16.69 19.37 1.89
C CYS A 215 -17.18 18.14 1.13
N PHE A 216 -16.26 17.58 0.35
CA PHE A 216 -16.37 16.36 -0.42
C PHE A 216 -15.60 15.27 0.31
N GLU A 217 -16.31 14.23 0.74
CA GLU A 217 -15.69 13.11 1.44
C GLU A 217 -15.37 11.98 0.48
N ASN A 218 -14.28 11.25 0.78
CA ASN A 218 -13.94 9.99 0.11
C ASN A 218 -13.72 10.11 -1.41
N LEU A 219 -13.13 11.20 -1.89
CA LEU A 219 -12.81 11.35 -3.30
C LEU A 219 -11.64 10.43 -3.69
N PRO A 220 -11.77 9.59 -4.73
CA PRO A 220 -10.64 8.85 -5.29
C PRO A 220 -9.52 9.79 -5.74
N GLY A 221 -8.27 9.32 -5.67
CA GLY A 221 -7.14 10.01 -6.29
C GLY A 221 -7.41 10.34 -7.78
N GLY A 222 -7.07 11.56 -8.19
CA GLY A 222 -7.34 12.05 -9.54
C GLY A 222 -7.28 13.58 -9.63
N THR A 223 -7.51 14.12 -10.82
CA THR A 223 -7.61 15.57 -11.05
C THR A 223 -9.07 15.99 -11.12
N TYR A 224 -9.44 16.98 -10.31
CA TYR A 224 -10.78 17.49 -10.19
C TYR A 224 -10.81 19.00 -10.41
N ARG A 225 -11.84 19.49 -11.09
CA ARG A 225 -12.19 20.91 -11.10
C ARG A 225 -13.17 21.19 -9.99
N PHE A 226 -12.83 22.12 -9.09
CA PHE A 226 -13.71 22.62 -8.05
C PHE A 226 -14.25 23.99 -8.45
N ASP A 227 -15.54 24.20 -8.22
CA ASP A 227 -16.24 25.44 -8.55
C ASP A 227 -17.44 25.65 -7.62
N SER A 228 -18.07 26.82 -7.71
CA SER A 228 -19.33 27.11 -7.02
C SER A 228 -20.53 27.16 -7.96
N TYR A 229 -21.72 27.11 -7.36
CA TYR A 229 -22.93 27.61 -7.99
C TYR A 229 -23.07 29.08 -7.66
N ASP A 230 -22.88 29.93 -8.68
CA ASP A 230 -22.97 31.38 -8.56
C ASP A 230 -24.31 31.83 -7.95
N GLY A 231 -24.22 32.89 -7.15
CA GLY A 231 -25.36 33.62 -6.61
C GLY A 231 -25.93 34.61 -7.63
N TYR A 232 -26.80 35.52 -7.16
CA TYR A 232 -27.45 36.47 -8.07
C TYR A 232 -26.50 37.58 -8.56
N TRP A 233 -25.54 37.99 -7.72
CA TRP A 233 -24.51 38.99 -8.03
C TRP A 233 -23.12 38.56 -7.56
N SER A 234 -22.93 37.27 -7.28
CA SER A 234 -21.70 36.75 -6.69
C SER A 234 -21.32 35.40 -7.27
N GLY A 235 -20.05 35.04 -7.16
CA GLY A 235 -19.55 33.77 -7.63
C GLY A 235 -18.13 33.50 -7.13
N THR A 236 -17.51 32.48 -7.70
CA THR A 236 -16.11 32.17 -7.42
C THR A 236 -15.30 31.99 -8.69
N SER A 237 -13.98 31.98 -8.56
CA SER A 237 -13.11 31.32 -9.53
C SER A 237 -13.28 29.80 -9.46
N SER A 238 -12.75 29.10 -10.46
CA SER A 238 -12.58 27.65 -10.46
C SER A 238 -11.12 27.24 -10.21
N SER A 239 -10.89 26.04 -9.68
CA SER A 239 -9.54 25.50 -9.50
C SER A 239 -9.45 24.03 -9.90
N ASP A 240 -8.44 23.68 -10.71
CA ASP A 240 -8.13 22.31 -11.08
C ASP A 240 -7.04 21.78 -10.11
N VAL A 241 -7.35 20.71 -9.37
CA VAL A 241 -6.49 20.15 -8.33
C VAL A 241 -6.30 18.66 -8.55
N THR A 242 -5.03 18.21 -8.59
CA THR A 242 -4.67 16.80 -8.55
C THR A 242 -4.51 16.35 -7.10
N LEU A 243 -5.44 15.53 -6.62
CA LEU A 243 -5.46 15.08 -5.22
C LEU A 243 -4.25 14.19 -4.93
N SER A 244 -3.55 14.50 -3.84
CA SER A 244 -2.34 13.80 -3.39
C SER A 244 -2.11 14.04 -1.90
N GLU A 245 -1.38 13.14 -1.24
CA GLU A 245 -1.12 13.23 0.21
C GLU A 245 -0.38 14.50 0.61
N SER A 246 0.47 15.05 -0.28
CA SER A 246 1.21 16.28 -0.02
C SER A 246 0.33 17.53 0.13
N LEU A 247 -0.95 17.44 -0.26
CA LEU A 247 -1.92 18.54 -0.13
C LEU A 247 -2.76 18.41 1.15
N GLU A 248 -2.70 17.29 1.85
CA GLU A 248 -3.45 17.09 3.10
C GLU A 248 -2.82 17.94 4.21
N ASN A 249 -3.66 18.64 4.96
CA ASN A 249 -3.25 19.34 6.18
C ASN A 249 -3.03 18.33 7.34
N SER A 250 -2.70 18.83 8.53
CA SER A 250 -2.50 18.00 9.73
C SER A 250 -3.74 17.21 10.17
N GLU A 251 -4.92 17.54 9.64
CA GLU A 251 -6.19 16.86 9.92
C GLU A 251 -6.56 15.85 8.82
N GLY A 252 -5.73 15.68 7.78
CA GLY A 252 -6.03 14.77 6.66
C GLY A 252 -7.04 15.34 5.67
N VAL A 253 -7.15 16.66 5.58
CA VAL A 253 -8.08 17.35 4.67
C VAL A 253 -7.31 18.22 3.69
N ILE A 254 -7.68 18.14 2.42
CA ILE A 254 -7.19 19.05 1.38
C ILE A 254 -8.09 20.29 1.36
N ILE A 255 -7.51 21.48 1.48
CA ILE A 255 -8.25 22.74 1.37
C ILE A 255 -8.07 23.32 -0.02
N VAL A 256 -9.16 23.51 -0.75
CA VAL A 256 -9.18 24.16 -2.06
C VAL A 256 -9.72 25.57 -1.91
N ASN A 257 -8.86 26.56 -2.16
CA ASN A 257 -9.25 27.96 -2.12
C ASN A 257 -9.82 28.41 -3.47
N LEU A 258 -11.04 28.93 -3.46
CA LEU A 258 -11.66 29.56 -4.62
C LEU A 258 -11.81 31.07 -4.35
N THR A 259 -11.37 31.90 -5.29
CA THR A 259 -11.43 33.36 -5.15
C THR A 259 -12.88 33.82 -5.31
N TYR A 260 -13.45 34.39 -4.25
CA TYR A 260 -14.80 34.93 -4.23
C TYR A 260 -14.85 36.33 -4.86
N TRP A 261 -15.93 36.60 -5.59
CA TRP A 261 -16.25 37.91 -6.13
C TRP A 261 -17.74 38.23 -5.95
N SER A 262 -18.06 39.51 -5.84
CA SER A 262 -19.43 40.03 -5.74
C SER A 262 -19.48 41.41 -6.40
N GLU A 263 -20.53 41.68 -7.17
CA GLU A 263 -20.80 42.98 -7.80
C GLU A 263 -21.45 43.99 -6.85
#